data_AF-A0A178WBE9-F1
#
_entry.id   AF-A0A178WBE9-F1
#
_cell.length_a   1.000
_cell.length_b   1.000
_cell.length_c   1.000
_cell.angle_alpha   90.00
_cell.angle_beta   90.00
_cell.angle_gamma   90.00
#
_symmetry.space_group_name_H-M   'P 1'
#
loop_
_entity.id
_entity.type
_entity.pdbx_description
1 polymer ?
#
loop_
_entity_poly.entity_id
_entity_poly.type
_entity_poly.pdbx_seq_one_letter_code
_entity_poly.pdbx_strand_id
1 'polypeptide(L)' 'MVQLDLQSFILRARVLKLYRQALKIAHRAPVHVRGELKQTVRQEMEKNRDCNDKQKIRYLISEGLERIKGLDEMLDMQGH' A
#
# COMPACT_ATOMS: atom_id res chain seq x y z
N MET A 1 -5.58 -13.11 22.55
CA MET A 1 -6.22 -12.27 21.50
C MET A 1 -5.89 -10.82 21.85
N VAL A 2 -5.04 -10.14 21.08
CA VAL A 2 -4.70 -8.73 21.38
C VAL A 2 -5.95 -7.90 21.11
N GLN A 3 -6.53 -7.30 22.15
CA GLN A 3 -7.70 -6.45 22.03
C GLN A 3 -7.24 -5.13 21.40
N LEU A 4 -7.50 -4.95 20.11
CA LEU A 4 -7.21 -3.70 19.41
C LEU A 4 -8.20 -2.66 19.90
N ASP A 5 -7.69 -1.52 20.38
CA ASP A 5 -8.54 -0.34 20.52
C ASP A 5 -9.13 0.05 19.16
N LEU A 6 -10.25 0.77 19.18
CA LEU A 6 -10.98 1.16 17.98
C LEU A 6 -10.09 1.87 16.94
N GLN A 7 -9.16 2.72 17.37
CA GLN A 7 -8.26 3.43 16.46
C GLN A 7 -7.30 2.46 15.78
N SER A 8 -6.71 1.53 16.54
CA SER A 8 -5.81 0.51 16.02
C SER A 8 -6.52 -0.42 15.04
N PHE A 9 -7.80 -0.76 15.28
CA PHE A 9 -8.64 -1.50 14.34
C PHE A 9 -8.85 -0.72 13.03
N ILE A 10 -9.25 0.56 13.11
CA ILE A 10 -9.46 1.42 11.95
C ILE A 10 -8.16 1.57 11.14
N LEU A 11 -7.02 1.80 11.80
CA LEU A 11 -5.73 1.93 11.13
C LEU A 11 -5.35 0.64 10.41
N ARG A 12 -5.53 -0.53 11.04
CA ARG A 12 -5.27 -1.83 10.40
C ARG A 12 -6.14 -2.03 9.16
N ALA A 13 -7.42 -1.68 9.24
CA ALA A 13 -8.32 -1.75 8.09
C ALA A 13 -7.87 -0.85 6.93
N ARG A 14 -7.39 0.37 7.24
CA ARG A 14 -6.84 1.31 6.24
C ARG A 14 -5.55 0.80 5.61
N VAL A 15 -4.62 0.23 6.39
CA VAL A 15 -3.39 -0.40 5.86
C VAL A 15 -3.74 -1.54 4.91
N LEU A 16 -4.66 -2.42 5.30
CA LEU A 16 -5.11 -3.53 4.45
C LEU A 16 -5.84 -3.06 3.18
N LYS A 17 -6.55 -1.93 3.24
CA LYS A 17 -7.15 -1.31 2.05
C LYS A 17 -6.06 -0.79 1.11
N LEU A 18 -5.09 -0.04 1.63
CA LEU A 18 -3.96 0.46 0.86
C LEU A 18 -3.19 -0.67 0.17
N TYR A 19 -2.86 -1.74 0.90
CA TYR A 19 -2.15 -2.90 0.34
C TYR A 19 -2.91 -3.54 -0.83
N ARG A 20 -4.21 -3.77 -0.68
CA ARG A 20 -5.05 -4.33 -1.75
C ARG A 20 -5.14 -3.40 -2.96
N GLN A 21 -5.24 -2.10 -2.75
CA GLN A 21 -5.22 -1.10 -3.83
C GLN A 21 -3.88 -1.12 -4.58
N ALA A 22 -2.76 -1.11 -3.86
CA ALA A 22 -1.43 -1.16 -4.44
C ALA A 22 -1.23 -2.43 -5.30
N LEU A 23 -1.65 -3.60 -4.81
CA LEU A 23 -1.58 -4.84 -5.59
C LEU A 23 -2.47 -4.84 -6.83
N LYS A 24 -3.65 -4.22 -6.75
CA LYS A 24 -4.56 -4.07 -7.89
C LYS A 24 -3.93 -3.20 -8.98
N ILE A 25 -3.33 -2.06 -8.60
CA ILE A 25 -2.64 -1.15 -9.53
C ILE A 25 -1.41 -1.85 -10.13
N ALA A 26 -0.57 -2.48 -9.30
CA ALA A 26 0.58 -3.24 -9.77
C ALA A 26 0.20 -4.36 -10.75
N HIS A 27 -1.01 -4.93 -10.66
CA HIS A 27 -1.48 -5.93 -11.61
C HIS A 27 -1.77 -5.36 -13.01
N ARG A 28 -2.10 -4.07 -13.12
CA ARG A 28 -2.33 -3.38 -14.40
C ARG A 28 -1.03 -3.16 -15.18
N ALA A 29 0.12 -3.20 -14.50
CA ALA A 29 1.42 -2.97 -15.11
C ALA A 29 1.77 -4.03 -16.18
N PRO A 30 2.63 -3.68 -17.15
CA PRO A 30 3.17 -4.61 -18.14
C PRO A 30 3.77 -5.86 -17.50
N VAL A 31 3.66 -7.01 -18.19
CA VAL A 31 4.00 -8.33 -17.64
C VAL A 31 5.44 -8.38 -17.10
N HIS A 32 6.38 -7.72 -17.79
CA HIS A 32 7.80 -7.74 -17.44
C HIS A 32 8.13 -7.00 -16.14
N VAL A 33 7.39 -5.94 -15.76
CA VAL A 33 7.59 -5.19 -14.50
C VAL A 33 6.61 -5.57 -13.38
N ARG A 34 5.50 -6.23 -13.71
CA ARG A 34 4.42 -6.57 -12.77
C ARG A 34 4.90 -7.37 -11.55
N GLY A 35 5.81 -8.33 -11.77
CA GLY A 35 6.36 -9.17 -10.71
C GLY A 35 7.14 -8.34 -9.68
N GLU A 36 8.01 -7.47 -10.18
CA GLU A 36 8.83 -6.56 -9.38
C GLU A 36 7.95 -5.58 -8.59
N LEU A 37 6.98 -4.93 -9.23
CA LEU A 37 6.08 -4.00 -8.54
C LEU A 37 5.31 -4.66 -7.39
N LYS A 38 4.79 -5.87 -7.61
CA LYS A 38 4.12 -6.63 -6.54
C LYS A 38 5.08 -6.99 -5.40
N GLN A 39 6.34 -7.27 -5.71
CA GLN A 39 7.36 -7.57 -4.70
C GLN A 39 7.71 -6.33 -3.89
N THR A 40 7.90 -5.18 -4.54
CA THR A 40 8.16 -3.90 -3.88
C THR A 40 7.02 -3.53 -2.93
N VAL A 41 5.76 -3.67 -3.36
CA VAL A 41 4.58 -3.42 -2.49
C VAL A 41 4.61 -4.30 -1.24
N ARG A 42 4.99 -5.58 -1.36
CA ARG A 42 5.12 -6.49 -0.20
C ARG A 42 6.26 -6.09 0.71
N GLN A 43 7.42 -5.75 0.15
CA GLN A 43 8.60 -5.33 0.92
C GLN A 43 8.32 -4.07 1.74
N GLU A 44 7.62 -3.08 1.18
CA GLU A 44 7.25 -1.86 1.92
C GLU A 44 6.30 -2.15 3.09
N MET A 45 5.37 -3.09 2.92
CA MET A 45 4.50 -3.53 4.03
C MET A 45 5.30 -4.27 5.11
N GLU A 46 6.18 -5.19 4.70
CA GLU A 46 7.00 -5.99 5.63
C GLU A 46 7.98 -5.11 6.43
N LYS A 47 8.60 -4.13 5.77
CA LYS A 47 9.49 -3.14 6.40
C LYS A 47 8.83 -2.38 7.54
N ASN A 48 7.51 -2.22 7.51
CA ASN A 48 6.74 -1.47 8.49
C ASN A 48 5.84 -2.36 9.36
N ARG A 49 5.96 -3.68 9.29
CA ARG A 49 5.02 -4.64 9.93
C ARG A 49 4.92 -4.46 11.45
N ASP A 50 6.01 -4.08 12.09
CA ASP A 50 6.15 -3.93 13.55
C ASP A 50 5.97 -2.47 14.01
N CYS A 51 5.54 -1.58 13.10
CA CYS A 51 5.26 -0.19 13.42
C CYS A 51 4.00 -0.08 14.28
N ASN A 52 4.17 0.33 15.55
CA ASN A 52 3.06 0.53 16.50
C ASN A 52 2.73 2.02 16.74
N ASP A 53 3.49 2.94 16.14
CA ASP A 53 3.24 4.37 16.23
C ASP A 53 2.06 4.78 15.32
N LYS A 54 0.93 5.12 15.94
CA LYS A 54 -0.30 5.52 15.24
C LYS A 54 -0.15 6.76 14.37
N GLN A 55 0.71 7.71 14.73
CA GLN A 55 0.97 8.90 13.91
C GLN A 55 1.80 8.52 12.69
N LYS A 56 2.84 7.71 12.89
CA LYS A 56 3.66 7.19 11.78
C LYS A 56 2.85 6.32 10.83
N ILE A 57 1.97 5.45 11.32
CA ILE A 57 1.06 4.65 10.47
C ILE A 57 0.18 5.57 9.63
N ARG A 58 -0.39 6.64 10.22
CA ARG A 58 -1.22 7.61 9.47
C ARG A 58 -0.41 8.31 8.37
N TYR A 59 0.81 8.73 8.68
CA TYR A 59 1.72 9.34 7.71
C TYR A 59 2.03 8.37 6.56
N LEU A 60 2.43 7.13 6.86
CA LEU A 60 2.74 6.10 5.86
C LEU A 60 1.52 5.75 4.99
N ILE A 61 0.31 5.76 5.56
CA ILE A 61 -0.91 5.58 4.77
C ILE A 61 -1.07 6.73 3.77
N SER A 62 -0.93 7.99 4.21
CA SER A 62 -1.07 9.15 3.33
C SER A 62 0.00 9.16 2.24
N GLU A 63 1.25 8.92 2.60
CA GLU A 63 2.36 8.83 1.65
C GLU A 63 2.15 7.67 0.66
N GLY A 64 1.75 6.50 1.14
CA GLY A 64 1.49 5.34 0.31
C GLY A 64 0.35 5.58 -0.68
N LEU A 65 -0.71 6.26 -0.26
CA LEU A 65 -1.83 6.65 -1.14
C LEU A 65 -1.36 7.56 -2.28
N GLU A 66 -0.52 8.55 -1.98
CA GLU A 66 0.02 9.46 -3.01
C GLU A 66 0.91 8.72 -4.00
N ARG A 67 1.79 7.85 -3.51
CA ARG A 67 2.69 7.04 -4.37
C ARG A 67 1.91 6.11 -5.30
N ILE A 68 0.88 5.42 -4.80
CA ILE A 68 0.10 4.52 -5.67
C ILE A 68 -0.78 5.30 -6.66
N LYS A 69 -1.23 6.50 -6.32
CA LYS A 69 -1.95 7.38 -7.24
C LYS A 69 -1.04 7.78 -8.41
N GLY A 70 0.18 8.24 -8.12
CA GLY A 70 1.15 8.54 -9.16
C GLY A 70 1.48 7.33 -10.04
N LEU A 71 1.62 6.14 -9.44
CA LEU A 71 1.80 4.90 -10.21
C LEU A 71 0.59 4.60 -11.11
N ASP A 72 -0.62 4.76 -10.62
CA ASP A 72 -1.84 4.52 -11.39
C ASP A 72 -1.93 5.46 -12.59
N GLU A 73 -1.67 6.75 -12.39
CA GLU A 73 -1.63 7.77 -13.44
C GLU A 73 -0.54 7.46 -14.48
N MET A 74 0.65 7.03 -14.06
CA MET A 74 1.72 6.61 -14.97
C MET A 74 1.32 5.40 -15.82
N LEU A 75 0.64 4.42 -15.22
CA LEU A 75 0.16 3.24 -15.94
C LEU A 75 -1.00 3.57 -16.88
N ASP A 76 -1.86 4.52 -16.51
CA ASP A 76 -2.93 5.04 -17.38
C ASP A 76 -2.35 5.73 -18.63
N MET A 77 -1.30 6.54 -18.46
CA MET A 77 -0.62 7.23 -19.57
C MET A 77 0.12 6.27 -20.52
N GLN A 78 0.54 5.09 -20.05
CA GLN A 78 1.15 4.05 -20.88
C GLN A 78 0.14 3.19 -21.63
N GLY A 79 -1.16 3.35 -21.36
CA GLY A 79 -2.27 2.57 -21.93
C GLY A 79 -2.82 3.07 -23.27
N HIS A 80 -2.03 3.83 -24.05
CA HIS A 80 -2.38 4.32 -25.39
C HIS A 80 -1.39 3.83 -26.45
#